data_AF-A0A124IHP4-F1
#
_entry.id   AF-A0A124IHP4-F1
#
_cell.length_a   1.000
_cell.length_b   1.000
_cell.length_c   1.000
_cell.angle_alpha   90.00
_cell.angle_beta   90.00
_cell.angle_gamma   90.00
#
_symmetry.space_group_name_H-M   'P 1'
#
loop_
_entity.id
_entity.type
_entity.pdbx_description
1 polymer ?
#
loop_
_entity_poly.entity_id
_entity_poly.type
_entity_poly.pdbx_seq_one_letter_code
_entity_poly.pdbx_strand_id
1 'polypeptide(L)'
;MTDRILSDARNIRKLVREAEALADESMLVFARLKQAMIAARQNPAVEVDAGQRALMRLSQAEGQALAMSTSLLRVHDELSKVARETAIADDGTPTIINPSAILEPADRAVVNA
;
A
#
# COMPACT_ATOMS: atom_id res chain seq x y z
N MET A 1 -9.80 -28.48 -7.69
CA MET A 1 -10.12 -27.03 -7.60
C MET A 1 -10.70 -26.60 -8.93
N THR A 2 -11.78 -25.83 -8.97
CA THR A 2 -12.27 -25.23 -10.22
C THR A 2 -11.38 -24.05 -10.61
N ASP A 3 -11.13 -23.85 -11.90
CA ASP A 3 -10.28 -22.74 -12.41
C ASP A 3 -10.69 -21.36 -11.89
N ARG A 4 -11.99 -21.20 -11.59
CA ARG A 4 -12.55 -20.00 -10.97
C ARG A 4 -11.99 -19.72 -9.58
N ILE A 5 -11.88 -20.73 -8.71
CA ILE A 5 -11.38 -20.55 -7.33
C ILE A 5 -9.92 -20.08 -7.35
N LEU A 6 -9.10 -20.63 -8.25
CA LEU A 6 -7.70 -20.24 -8.39
C LEU A 6 -7.56 -18.81 -8.96
N SER A 7 -8.40 -18.46 -9.93
CA SER A 7 -8.47 -17.10 -10.47
C SER A 7 -8.86 -16.08 -9.39
N ASP A 8 -9.89 -16.39 -8.60
CA ASP A 8 -10.37 -15.52 -7.52
C ASP A 8 -9.28 -15.32 -6.46
N ALA A 9 -8.59 -16.39 -6.05
CA ALA A 9 -7.48 -16.31 -5.09
C ALA A 9 -6.32 -15.42 -5.57
N ARG A 10 -5.94 -15.53 -6.85
CA ARG A 10 -4.92 -14.66 -7.46
C ARG A 10 -5.36 -13.20 -7.50
N ASN A 11 -6.62 -12.95 -7.86
CA ASN A 11 -7.18 -11.61 -7.90
C ASN A 11 -7.21 -10.97 -6.51
N ILE A 12 -7.68 -11.70 -5.49
CA ILE A 12 -7.68 -11.23 -4.09
C ILE A 12 -6.27 -10.87 -3.64
N ARG A 13 -5.27 -11.72 -3.90
CA ARG A 13 -3.87 -11.44 -3.55
C ARG A 13 -3.36 -10.15 -4.19
N LYS A 14 -3.72 -9.89 -5.45
CA LYS A 14 -3.36 -8.66 -6.15
C LYS A 14 -4.03 -7.44 -5.48
N LEU A 15 -5.34 -7.50 -5.26
CA LEU A 15 -6.12 -6.40 -4.68
C LEU A 15 -5.66 -6.02 -3.27
N VAL A 16 -5.25 -6.99 -2.44
CA VAL A 16 -4.71 -6.71 -1.10
C VAL A 16 -3.45 -5.85 -1.19
N ARG A 17 -2.52 -6.18 -2.08
CA ARG A 17 -1.28 -5.41 -2.28
C ARG A 17 -1.55 -4.01 -2.82
N GLU A 18 -2.51 -3.89 -3.73
CA GLU A 18 -2.94 -2.57 -4.24
C GLU A 18 -3.56 -1.71 -3.13
N ALA A 19 -4.36 -2.32 -2.24
CA ALA A 19 -4.93 -1.62 -1.09
C ALA A 19 -3.86 -1.17 -0.08
N GLU A 20 -2.85 -1.99 0.17
CA GLU A 20 -1.70 -1.64 1.02
C GLU A 20 -0.91 -0.45 0.43
N ALA A 21 -0.59 -0.51 -0.86
CA ALA A 21 0.11 0.58 -1.54
C ALA A 21 -0.68 1.90 -1.51
N LEU A 22 -2.00 1.83 -1.70
CA LEU A 22 -2.88 2.99 -1.62
C LEU A 22 -2.95 3.57 -0.19
N ALA A 23 -2.89 2.72 0.84
CA ALA A 23 -2.86 3.19 2.22
C ALA A 23 -1.58 4.00 2.51
N ASP A 24 -0.43 3.54 2.02
CA ASP A 24 0.84 4.26 2.14
C ASP A 24 0.84 5.58 1.35
N GLU A 25 0.31 5.57 0.13
CA GLU A 25 0.15 6.80 -0.66
C GLU A 25 -0.74 7.82 0.06
N SER A 26 -1.84 7.36 0.68
CA SER A 26 -2.72 8.21 1.47
C SER A 26 -1.98 8.84 2.66
N MET A 27 -1.09 8.11 3.34
CA MET A 27 -0.28 8.65 4.44
C MET A 27 0.64 9.77 3.96
N LEU A 28 1.25 9.59 2.79
CA LEU A 28 2.12 10.58 2.19
C LEU A 28 1.35 11.86 1.78
N VAL A 29 0.11 11.71 1.29
CA VAL A 29 -0.77 12.86 1.02
C VAL A 29 -1.13 13.62 2.30
N PHE A 30 -1.47 12.91 3.39
CA PHE A 30 -1.74 13.57 4.68
C PHE A 30 -0.53 14.31 5.23
N ALA A 31 0.66 13.72 5.16
CA ALA A 31 1.90 14.35 5.60
C ALA A 31 2.16 15.67 4.83
N ARG A 32 1.97 15.66 3.51
CA ARG A 32 2.08 16.87 2.67
C ARG A 32 1.07 17.94 3.07
N LEU A 33 -0.19 17.55 3.32
CA LEU A 33 -1.22 18.48 3.78
C LEU A 33 -0.86 19.10 5.14
N LYS A 34 -0.44 18.28 6.11
CA LYS A 34 -0.02 18.77 7.43
C LYS A 34 1.16 19.74 7.31
N GLN A 35 2.15 19.41 6.48
CA GLN A 35 3.29 20.29 6.22
C GLN A 35 2.83 21.66 5.68
N ALA A 36 1.94 21.67 4.70
CA ALA A 36 1.39 22.92 4.14
C ALA A 36 0.65 23.74 5.20
N MET A 37 -0.14 23.10 6.07
CA MET A 37 -0.86 23.77 7.15
C MET A 37 0.09 24.38 8.19
N ILE A 38 1.16 23.68 8.55
CA ILE A 38 2.17 24.19 9.50
C ILE A 38 2.97 25.32 8.87
N ALA A 39 3.35 25.20 7.61
CA ALA A 39 4.07 26.24 6.88
C ALA A 39 3.23 27.53 6.78
N ALA A 40 1.93 27.42 6.53
CA ALA A 40 1.03 28.57 6.48
C ALA A 40 0.99 29.35 7.82
N ARG A 41 1.17 28.67 8.97
CA ARG A 41 1.24 29.31 10.30
C ARG A 41 2.53 30.06 10.56
N GLN A 42 3.56 29.88 9.73
CA GLN A 42 4.77 30.69 9.81
C GLN A 42 4.57 32.10 9.23
N ASN A 43 3.41 32.39 8.62
CA ASN A 43 3.09 33.72 8.14
C ASN A 43 2.82 34.67 9.33
N PRO A 44 3.60 35.76 9.50
CA PRO A 44 3.41 36.72 10.60
C PRO A 44 2.05 37.43 10.60
N ALA A 45 1.34 37.44 9.48
CA ALA A 45 -0.01 38.02 9.37
C ALA A 45 -1.13 37.06 9.82
N VAL A 46 -0.78 35.87 10.30
CA VAL A 46 -1.71 34.82 10.74
C VAL A 46 -1.57 34.63 12.25
N GLU A 47 -2.69 34.63 12.96
CA GLU A 47 -2.72 34.38 14.41
C GLU A 47 -2.13 33.00 14.75
N VAL A 48 -1.45 32.93 15.90
CA VAL A 48 -0.71 31.73 16.31
C VAL A 48 -1.63 30.51 16.47
N ASP A 49 -2.88 30.72 16.87
CA ASP A 49 -3.88 29.66 17.05
C ASP A 49 -4.70 29.33 15.78
N ALA A 50 -4.47 30.06 14.68
CA ALA A 50 -5.20 29.88 13.45
C ALA A 50 -5.01 28.45 12.91
N GLY A 51 -6.14 27.80 12.61
CA GLY A 51 -6.13 26.43 12.09
C GLY A 51 -5.75 25.34 13.11
N GLN A 52 -5.52 25.67 14.39
CA GLN A 52 -5.16 24.67 15.41
C GLN A 52 -6.21 23.56 15.54
N ARG A 53 -7.50 23.91 15.54
CA ARG A 53 -8.60 22.93 15.55
C ARG A 53 -8.60 22.04 14.30
N ALA A 54 -8.21 22.58 13.15
CA ALA A 54 -8.11 21.82 11.91
C ALA A 54 -6.91 20.85 11.97
N LEU A 55 -5.75 21.28 12.49
CA LEU A 55 -4.58 20.41 12.71
C LEU A 55 -4.87 19.26 13.67
N MET A 56 -5.63 19.51 14.75
CA MET A 56 -6.08 18.46 15.67
C MET A 56 -6.96 17.43 14.96
N ARG A 57 -7.92 17.89 14.14
CA ARG A 57 -8.80 17.00 13.37
C ARG A 57 -8.04 16.22 12.30
N LEU A 58 -7.08 16.84 11.62
CA LEU A 58 -6.20 16.16 10.67
C LEU A 58 -5.39 15.06 11.38
N SER A 59 -4.83 15.38 12.55
CA SER A 59 -4.05 14.40 13.33
C SER A 59 -4.90 13.22 13.80
N GLN A 60 -6.17 13.45 14.14
CA GLN A 60 -7.12 12.39 14.44
C GLN A 60 -7.40 11.52 13.20
N ALA A 61 -7.63 12.14 12.04
CA ALA A 61 -7.88 11.42 10.78
C ALA A 61 -6.68 10.56 10.37
N GLU A 62 -5.45 11.08 10.49
CA GLU A 62 -4.23 10.32 10.26
C GLU A 62 -4.10 9.11 11.20
N GLY A 63 -4.41 9.28 12.48
CA GLY A 63 -4.41 8.17 13.45
C GLY A 63 -5.41 7.07 13.07
N GLN A 64 -6.60 7.43 12.60
CA GLN A 64 -7.60 6.48 12.08
C GLN A 64 -7.09 5.76 10.82
N ALA A 65 -6.46 6.49 9.92
CA ALA A 65 -5.95 5.94 8.67
C ALA A 65 -4.75 5.00 8.91
N LEU A 66 -3.89 5.29 9.89
CA LEU A 66 -2.82 4.38 10.32
C LEU A 66 -3.38 3.10 10.97
N ALA A 67 -4.41 3.22 11.79
CA ALA A 67 -5.09 2.06 12.38
C ALA A 67 -5.75 1.19 11.30
N MET A 68 -6.32 1.82 10.25
CA MET A 68 -6.85 1.14 9.08
C MET A 68 -5.75 0.38 8.32
N SER A 69 -4.59 1.02 8.05
CA SER A 69 -3.44 0.35 7.42
C SER A 69 -2.98 -0.88 8.22
N THR A 70 -2.89 -0.75 9.55
CA THR A 70 -2.55 -1.90 10.43
C THR A 70 -3.59 -3.02 10.33
N SER A 71 -4.87 -2.67 10.16
CA SER A 71 -5.94 -3.65 10.01
C SER A 71 -5.88 -4.35 8.65
N LEU A 72 -5.47 -3.67 7.58
CA LEU A 72 -5.20 -4.28 6.28
C LEU A 72 -4.08 -5.32 6.35
N LEU A 73 -2.99 -5.06 7.08
CA LEU A 73 -1.91 -6.04 7.28
C LEU A 73 -2.41 -7.33 7.96
N ARG A 74 -3.36 -7.21 8.91
CA ARG A 74 -3.98 -8.38 9.54
C ARG A 74 -4.88 -9.15 8.58
N VAL A 75 -5.62 -8.44 7.72
CA VAL A 75 -6.41 -9.07 6.65
C VAL A 75 -5.50 -9.83 5.68
N HIS A 76 -4.36 -9.26 5.30
CA HIS A 76 -3.37 -9.94 4.47
C HIS A 76 -2.84 -11.21 5.13
N ASP A 77 -2.46 -11.17 6.42
CA ASP A 77 -2.00 -12.37 7.13
C ASP A 77 -3.09 -13.45 7.19
N GLU A 78 -4.33 -13.07 7.48
CA GLU A 78 -5.45 -14.01 7.54
C GLU A 78 -5.73 -14.65 6.18
N LEU A 79 -5.78 -13.86 5.11
CA LEU A 79 -5.94 -14.38 3.75
C LEU A 79 -4.76 -15.27 3.34
N SER A 80 -3.56 -14.99 3.83
CA SER A 80 -2.37 -15.82 3.59
C SER A 80 -2.46 -17.18 4.29
N LYS A 81 -3.02 -17.23 5.50
CA LYS A 81 -3.31 -18.50 6.20
C LYS A 81 -4.34 -19.31 5.44
N VAL A 82 -5.48 -18.70 5.10
CA VAL A 82 -6.54 -19.33 4.32
C VAL A 82 -5.99 -19.87 2.99
N ALA A 83 -5.16 -19.10 2.29
CA ALA A 83 -4.54 -19.55 1.05
C ALA A 83 -3.66 -20.80 1.24
N ARG A 84 -2.90 -20.90 2.33
CA ARG A 84 -2.09 -22.11 2.61
C ARG A 84 -2.95 -23.34 2.89
N GLU A 85 -4.07 -23.16 3.59
CA GLU A 85 -4.96 -24.26 3.98
C GLU A 85 -5.86 -24.73 2.84
N THR A 86 -6.31 -23.80 1.99
CA THR A 86 -7.32 -24.08 0.95
C THR A 86 -6.74 -24.22 -0.45
N ALA A 87 -5.58 -23.61 -0.73
CA ALA A 87 -4.91 -23.69 -2.02
C ALA A 87 -3.64 -24.55 -1.93
N ILE A 88 -3.77 -25.79 -1.46
CA ILE A 88 -2.74 -26.86 -1.49
C ILE A 88 -2.47 -27.34 -2.94
N ALA A 89 -2.40 -26.40 -3.88
CA ALA A 89 -2.04 -26.63 -5.27
C ALA A 89 -1.24 -25.42 -5.76
N ASP A 90 -0.21 -25.03 -5.00
CA ASP A 90 1.04 -24.78 -5.69
C ASP A 90 1.50 -26.17 -6.11
N ASP A 91 1.39 -26.48 -7.39
CA ASP A 91 1.78 -27.76 -8.01
C ASP A 91 3.29 -28.03 -7.92
N GLY A 92 3.99 -27.30 -7.06
CA GLY A 92 5.44 -27.29 -6.97
C GLY A 92 6.09 -26.75 -8.23
N THR A 93 5.34 -26.16 -9.18
CA THR A 93 5.95 -25.59 -10.38
C THR A 93 6.74 -24.37 -9.95
N PRO A 94 8.08 -24.39 -10.08
CA PRO A 94 8.89 -23.24 -9.73
C PRO A 94 8.37 -22.04 -10.51
N THR A 95 8.19 -20.90 -9.84
CA THR A 95 7.92 -19.65 -10.55
C THR A 95 9.07 -19.42 -11.52
N ILE A 96 8.82 -19.55 -12.82
CA ILE A 96 9.82 -19.31 -13.85
C ILE A 96 10.04 -17.79 -13.87
N ILE A 97 11.06 -17.35 -13.13
CA ILE A 97 11.52 -15.97 -13.22
C ILE A 97 12.22 -15.84 -14.56
N ASN A 98 11.56 -15.18 -15.51
CA ASN A 98 12.17 -14.88 -16.79
C ASN A 98 13.42 -14.03 -16.54
N PRO A 99 14.59 -14.31 -17.13
CA PRO A 99 15.82 -13.56 -16.85
C PRO A 99 15.65 -12.04 -16.98
N SER A 100 14.80 -11.61 -17.92
CA SER A 100 14.42 -10.21 -18.11
C SER A 100 13.79 -9.57 -16.86
N ALA A 101 13.10 -10.33 -16.00
CA ALA A 101 12.47 -9.85 -14.78
C ALA A 101 13.47 -9.58 -13.64
N ILE A 102 14.70 -10.10 -13.73
CA ILE A 102 15.78 -9.90 -12.74
C ILE A 102 16.73 -8.78 -13.18
N LEU A 103 16.80 -8.50 -14.48
CA LEU A 103 17.62 -7.41 -15.03
C LEU A 103 17.10 -6.04 -14.58
N GLU A 104 18.01 -5.21 -14.09
CA GLU A 104 17.72 -3.80 -13.88
C GLU A 104 17.36 -3.11 -15.20
N PRO A 105 16.58 -2.02 -15.19
CA PRO A 105 16.12 -1.36 -16.42
C PRO A 105 17.25 -0.97 -17.39
N ALA A 106 18.45 -0.69 -16.88
CA ALA A 106 19.64 -0.37 -17.67
C ALA A 106 20.16 -1.56 -18.49
N ASP A 107 20.06 -2.79 -17.96
CA ASP A 107 20.63 -3.99 -18.58
C ASP A 107 19.72 -4.57 -19.67
N ARG A 108 18.42 -4.26 -19.66
CA ARG A 108 17.47 -4.69 -20.70
C ARG A 108 17.73 -4.06 -22.07
N ALA A 109 18.36 -2.88 -22.11
CA ALA A 109 18.65 -2.18 -23.36
C ALA A 109 19.81 -2.82 -24.15
N VAL A 110 20.70 -3.54 -23.47
CA VAL A 110 21.91 -4.13 -24.08
C VAL A 110 21.63 -5.49 -24.73
N VAL A 111 20.60 -6.22 -24.27
CA VAL A 111 20.27 -7.58 -24.75
C VAL A 111 19.45 -7.57 -26.06
N ASN A 112 18.84 -6.44 -26.41
CA ASN A 112 18.00 -6.29 -27.62
C ASN A 112 18.69 -5.49 -28.75
N ALA A 113 20.01 -5.26 -28.64
CA ALA A 113 20.85 -4.64 -29.66
C ALA A 113 21.72 -5.70 -30.34
#